data_AF-X1QDY1-F1
#
_entry.id   AF-X1QDY1-F1
#
_cell.length_a   1.000
_cell.length_b   1.000
_cell.length_c   1.000
_cell.angle_alpha   90.00
_cell.angle_beta   90.00
_cell.angle_gamma   90.00
#
_symmetry.space_group_name_H-M   'P 1'
#
loop_
_entity.id
_entity.type
_entity.pdbx_description
1 polymer ?
#
loop_
_entity_poly.entity_id
_entity_poly.type
_entity_poly.pdbx_seq_one_letter_code
_entity_poly.pdbx_strand_id
1 'polypeptide(L)'
;MIFNLNKVYNMSDNDTGIAKHLENSSSEIVPLKEKLSYSFAQMPGTFYGGMMGVIQSFYFAWMGLLNIWIFIAQIIYAIWNVINDPIFGNAIGNTRYHNKKRGEVQRYIPYIKFGAPLFSLCFALVFFPPISWRGQTSNFTIQIWLFIWYLVSQLAYDTLFTFVLC
;
A
#
# COMPACT_ATOMS: atom_id res chain seq x y z
N MET A 1 -45.07 -0.94 -14.31
CA MET A 1 -45.21 -1.68 -13.03
C MET A 1 -45.28 -0.62 -11.94
N ILE A 2 -46.50 -0.24 -11.57
CA ILE A 2 -46.79 0.87 -10.66
C ILE A 2 -46.45 0.40 -9.24
N PHE A 3 -45.50 1.06 -8.60
CA PHE A 3 -45.18 0.84 -7.19
C PHE A 3 -46.42 1.22 -6.37
N ASN A 4 -46.99 0.23 -5.70
CA ASN A 4 -48.24 0.34 -4.97
C ASN A 4 -48.04 1.23 -3.72
N LEU A 5 -48.57 2.46 -3.77
CA LEU A 5 -48.49 3.48 -2.73
C LEU A 5 -49.20 3.10 -1.41
N ASN A 6 -49.95 1.99 -1.37
CA ASN A 6 -50.64 1.55 -0.15
C ASN A 6 -49.74 0.87 0.90
N LYS A 7 -48.44 0.65 0.63
CA LYS A 7 -47.52 0.08 1.63
C LYS A 7 -46.92 1.11 2.59
N VAL A 8 -47.17 2.41 2.38
CA VAL A 8 -46.63 3.50 3.20
C VAL A 8 -47.41 3.72 4.51
N TYR A 9 -48.65 3.23 4.61
CA TYR A 9 -49.53 3.51 5.76
C TYR A 9 -49.39 2.56 6.97
N ASN A 10 -48.42 1.63 6.96
CA ASN A 10 -48.14 0.73 8.09
C ASN A 10 -46.63 0.61 8.37
N MET A 11 -45.92 1.72 8.48
CA MET A 11 -44.58 1.74 9.08
C MET A 11 -44.70 2.14 10.54
N SER A 12 -44.12 1.35 11.45
CA SER A 12 -44.08 1.71 12.86
C SER A 12 -43.27 3.01 13.03
N ASP A 13 -43.54 3.82 14.05
CA ASP A 13 -42.77 5.05 14.34
C ASP A 13 -41.25 4.81 14.45
N ASN A 14 -40.84 3.57 14.69
CA ASN A 14 -39.44 3.16 14.71
C ASN A 14 -38.84 3.09 13.30
N ASP A 15 -39.60 2.63 12.29
CA ASP A 15 -39.14 2.48 10.91
C ASP A 15 -38.99 3.83 10.20
N THR A 16 -39.84 4.80 10.54
CA THR A 16 -39.74 6.19 10.06
C THR A 16 -38.57 6.94 10.72
N GLY A 17 -38.26 6.64 11.99
CA GLY A 17 -37.06 7.11 12.68
C GLY A 17 -35.77 6.55 12.06
N ILE A 18 -35.76 5.26 11.73
CA ILE A 18 -34.63 4.59 11.04
C ILE A 18 -34.46 5.17 9.63
N ALA A 19 -35.54 5.35 8.86
CA ALA A 19 -35.47 5.93 7.52
C ALA A 19 -34.92 7.36 7.55
N LYS A 20 -35.35 8.21 8.50
CA LYS A 20 -34.80 9.56 8.68
C LYS A 20 -33.34 9.58 9.12
N HIS A 21 -32.92 8.64 9.98
CA HIS A 21 -31.51 8.51 10.36
C HIS A 21 -30.64 8.07 9.19
N LEU A 22 -31.13 7.16 8.34
CA LEU A 22 -30.43 6.72 7.13
C LEU A 22 -30.36 7.84 6.07
N GLU A 23 -31.41 8.65 5.93
CA GLU A 23 -31.45 9.83 5.04
C GLU A 23 -30.51 10.95 5.52
N ASN A 24 -30.44 11.18 6.84
CA ASN A 24 -29.51 12.15 7.42
C ASN A 24 -28.05 11.67 7.34
N SER A 25 -27.82 10.36 7.50
CA SER A 25 -26.48 9.75 7.37
C SER A 25 -25.97 9.73 5.92
N SER A 26 -26.86 9.66 4.93
CA SER A 26 -26.52 9.70 3.50
C SER A 26 -26.37 11.12 2.94
N SER A 27 -26.82 12.15 3.68
CA SER A 27 -26.71 13.57 3.30
C SER A 27 -25.69 14.36 4.13
N GLU A 28 -25.00 13.72 5.08
CA GLU A 28 -23.95 14.35 5.87
C GLU A 28 -22.72 14.66 4.99
N ILE A 29 -22.58 15.93 4.62
CA ILE A 29 -21.51 16.41 3.76
C ILE A 29 -20.20 16.33 4.56
N VAL A 30 -19.39 15.32 4.29
CA VAL A 30 -18.05 15.20 4.90
C VAL A 30 -17.24 16.48 4.69
N PRO A 31 -16.69 17.08 5.77
CA PRO A 31 -15.95 18.33 5.70
C PRO A 31 -14.69 18.18 4.82
N LEU A 32 -14.30 19.26 4.14
CA LEU A 32 -13.18 19.25 3.19
C LEU A 32 -11.86 18.79 3.82
N LYS A 33 -11.65 19.07 5.11
CA LYS A 33 -10.47 18.61 5.86
C LYS A 33 -10.40 17.09 5.94
N GLU A 34 -11.52 16.42 6.19
CA GLU A 34 -11.58 14.96 6.27
C GLU A 34 -11.39 14.34 4.90
N LYS A 35 -12.03 14.89 3.87
CA LYS A 35 -11.82 14.48 2.46
C LYS A 35 -10.34 14.57 2.06
N LEU A 36 -9.69 15.70 2.32
CA LEU A 36 -8.27 15.88 2.04
C LEU A 36 -7.41 14.90 2.85
N SER A 37 -7.69 14.73 4.15
CA SER A 37 -6.93 13.80 4.99
C SER A 37 -7.02 12.36 4.49
N TYR A 38 -8.20 11.96 4.00
CA TYR A 38 -8.42 10.64 3.42
C TYR A 38 -7.64 10.47 2.11
N SER A 39 -7.65 11.47 1.23
CA SER A 39 -6.84 11.44 0.01
C SER A 39 -5.34 11.35 0.31
N PHE A 40 -4.84 12.11 1.29
CA PHE A 40 -3.43 12.01 1.71
C PHE A 40 -3.10 10.65 2.36
N ALA A 41 -4.06 10.04 3.06
CA ALA A 41 -3.88 8.70 3.62
C ALA A 41 -3.80 7.61 2.52
N GLN A 42 -4.50 7.79 1.40
CA GLN A 42 -4.51 6.81 0.30
C GLN A 42 -3.36 6.99 -0.70
N MET A 43 -2.78 8.19 -0.79
CA MET A 43 -1.71 8.53 -1.74
C MET A 43 -0.47 7.60 -1.69
N PRO A 44 0.03 7.14 -0.53
CA PRO A 44 1.18 6.22 -0.49
C PRO A 44 0.90 4.88 -1.18
N GLY A 45 -0.33 4.36 -1.05
CA GLY A 45 -0.72 3.10 -1.66
C GLY A 45 -0.79 3.16 -3.18
N THR A 46 -1.35 4.26 -3.71
CA THR A 46 -1.39 4.49 -5.16
C THR A 46 0.00 4.79 -5.72
N PHE A 47 0.82 5.54 -4.98
CA PHE A 47 2.21 5.81 -5.32
C PHE A 47 3.03 4.52 -5.43
N TYR A 48 2.90 3.61 -4.47
CA TYR A 48 3.58 2.31 -4.50
C TYR A 48 3.23 1.51 -5.76
N GLY A 49 1.93 1.37 -6.06
CA GLY A 49 1.49 0.65 -7.26
C GLY A 49 2.07 1.23 -8.55
N GLY A 50 2.14 2.56 -8.67
CA GLY A 50 2.77 3.23 -9.81
C GLY A 50 4.29 3.01 -9.86
N MET A 51 4.97 3.12 -8.72
CA MET A 51 6.43 2.97 -8.65
C MET A 51 6.90 1.55 -8.99
N MET A 52 6.13 0.51 -8.66
CA MET A 52 6.49 -0.88 -9.01
C MET A 52 6.64 -1.08 -10.53
N GLY A 53 5.84 -0.41 -11.35
CA GLY A 53 5.99 -0.44 -12.80
C GLY A 53 7.20 0.36 -13.30
N VAL A 54 7.49 1.49 -12.65
CA VAL A 54 8.66 2.34 -12.95
C VAL A 54 9.96 1.61 -12.63
N ILE A 55 10.02 0.90 -11.50
CA ILE A 55 11.20 0.11 -11.10
C ILE A 55 11.47 -0.97 -12.15
N GLN A 56 10.46 -1.73 -12.56
CA GLN A 56 10.62 -2.74 -13.62
C GLN A 56 11.15 -2.12 -14.92
N SER A 57 10.57 -0.99 -15.34
CA SER A 57 11.00 -0.27 -16.54
C SER A 57 12.43 0.25 -16.43
N PHE A 58 12.84 0.71 -15.25
CA PHE A 58 14.20 1.18 -14.97
C PHE A 58 15.23 0.04 -15.09
N TYR A 59 14.96 -1.11 -14.48
CA TYR A 59 15.88 -2.25 -14.55
C TYR A 59 15.95 -2.86 -15.97
N PHE A 60 14.82 -2.90 -16.67
CA PHE A 60 14.78 -3.39 -18.06
C PHE A 60 15.46 -2.40 -19.03
N ALA A 61 14.92 -1.19 -19.15
CA ALA A 61 15.29 -0.25 -20.23
C ALA A 61 16.55 0.57 -19.92
N TRP A 62 16.81 0.90 -18.66
CA TRP A 62 17.92 1.78 -18.30
C TRP A 62 19.17 1.01 -17.82
N MET A 63 18.98 -0.04 -17.00
CA MET A 63 20.10 -0.89 -16.55
C MET A 63 20.48 -1.98 -17.54
N GLY A 64 19.52 -2.47 -18.34
CA GLY A 64 19.75 -3.56 -19.30
C GLY A 64 19.70 -4.94 -18.65
N LEU A 65 18.84 -5.14 -17.65
CA LEU A 65 18.57 -6.47 -17.08
C LEU A 65 17.67 -7.26 -18.05
N LEU A 66 18.03 -8.51 -18.33
CA LEU A 66 17.23 -9.37 -19.20
C LEU A 66 15.84 -9.63 -18.61
N ASN A 67 14.83 -9.68 -19.48
CA ASN A 67 13.44 -9.94 -19.09
C ASN A 67 13.26 -11.22 -18.27
N ILE A 68 14.01 -12.28 -18.58
CA ILE A 68 13.92 -13.56 -17.87
C ILE A 68 14.21 -13.40 -16.37
N TRP A 69 15.20 -12.58 -16.01
CA TRP A 69 15.55 -12.31 -14.61
C TRP A 69 14.46 -11.49 -13.91
N ILE A 70 13.85 -10.54 -14.61
CA ILE A 70 12.73 -9.76 -14.08
C ILE A 70 11.54 -10.67 -13.81
N PHE A 71 11.19 -11.58 -14.72
CA PHE A 71 10.11 -12.55 -14.53
C PHE A 71 10.35 -13.45 -13.32
N ILE A 72 11.56 -14.01 -13.19
CA ILE A 72 11.92 -14.84 -12.04
C ILE A 72 11.78 -14.04 -10.73
N ALA A 73 12.27 -12.81 -10.71
CA ALA A 73 12.13 -11.94 -9.54
C ALA A 73 10.67 -11.61 -9.21
N GLN A 74 9.81 -11.41 -10.22
CA GLN A 74 8.38 -11.17 -10.00
C GLN A 74 7.66 -12.38 -9.40
N ILE A 75 8.05 -13.61 -9.78
CA ILE A 75 7.53 -14.83 -9.16
C ILE A 75 7.95 -14.91 -7.69
N ILE A 76 9.24 -14.66 -7.40
CA ILE A 76 9.74 -14.67 -6.02
C ILE A 76 9.06 -13.58 -5.18
N TYR A 77 8.88 -12.39 -5.76
CA TYR A 77 8.15 -11.29 -5.15
C TYR A 77 6.71 -11.69 -4.81
N ALA A 78 5.98 -12.35 -5.71
CA ALA A 78 4.62 -12.78 -5.45
C ALA A 78 4.54 -13.77 -4.27
N ILE A 79 5.49 -14.72 -4.19
CA ILE A 79 5.58 -15.66 -3.07
C ILE A 79 5.86 -14.92 -1.76
N TRP A 80 6.81 -13.98 -1.78
CA TRP A 80 7.16 -13.18 -0.61
C TRP A 80 6.00 -12.30 -0.13
N ASN A 81 5.28 -11.67 -1.05
CA ASN A 81 4.15 -10.80 -0.74
C ASN A 81 3.02 -11.58 -0.01
N VAL A 82 2.70 -12.79 -0.50
CA VAL A 82 1.73 -13.69 0.15
C VAL A 82 2.13 -14.08 1.58
N ILE A 83 3.44 -14.07 1.90
CA ILE A 83 3.95 -14.36 3.25
C ILE A 83 3.94 -13.09 4.12
N ASN A 84 4.34 -11.94 3.57
CA ASN A 84 4.44 -10.68 4.29
C ASN A 84 3.08 -10.17 4.76
N ASP A 85 2.09 -10.16 3.86
CA ASP A 85 0.75 -9.65 4.15
C ASP A 85 0.09 -10.25 5.41
N PRO A 86 0.05 -11.58 5.62
CA PRO A 86 -0.53 -12.17 6.83
C PRO A 86 0.32 -11.92 8.09
N ILE A 87 1.65 -11.86 7.97
CA ILE A 87 2.55 -11.61 9.10
C ILE A 87 2.30 -10.21 9.67
N PHE A 88 2.31 -9.19 8.80
CA PHE A 88 2.10 -7.81 9.23
C PHE A 88 0.64 -7.55 9.59
N GLY A 89 -0.31 -8.14 8.86
CA GLY A 89 -1.73 -8.06 9.23
C GLY A 89 -2.02 -8.53 10.67
N ASN A 90 -1.38 -9.61 11.11
CA ASN A 90 -1.52 -10.09 12.49
C ASN A 90 -0.76 -9.20 13.51
N ALA A 91 0.41 -8.67 13.14
CA ALA A 91 1.22 -7.82 14.01
C ALA A 91 0.52 -6.50 14.40
N ILE A 92 -0.16 -5.84 13.45
CA ILE A 92 -0.94 -4.64 13.75
C ILE A 92 -2.26 -4.97 14.46
N GLY A 93 -2.86 -6.12 14.15
CA GLY A 93 -4.02 -6.66 14.86
C GLY A 93 -3.80 -6.76 16.37
N ASN A 94 -2.59 -7.10 16.83
CA ASN A 94 -2.30 -7.24 18.25
C ASN A 94 -1.78 -5.97 18.94
N THR A 95 -1.42 -4.93 18.18
CA THR A 95 -0.79 -3.74 18.77
C THR A 95 -1.83 -2.74 19.27
N ARG A 96 -1.84 -2.47 20.58
CA ARG A 96 -2.65 -1.40 21.21
C ARG A 96 -1.72 -0.36 21.83
N TYR A 97 -1.26 0.59 21.02
CA TYR A 97 -0.48 1.71 21.55
C TYR A 97 -1.42 2.82 22.05
N HIS A 98 -1.41 3.10 23.35
CA HIS A 98 -2.24 4.14 23.94
C HIS A 98 -1.52 5.50 23.89
N ASN A 99 -2.06 6.45 23.12
CA ASN A 99 -1.48 7.79 23.02
C ASN A 99 -2.02 8.69 24.14
N LYS A 100 -1.21 8.88 25.20
CA LYS A 100 -1.54 9.73 26.36
C LYS A 100 -1.88 11.19 26.03
N LYS A 101 -1.46 11.72 24.86
CA LYS A 101 -1.76 13.11 24.46
C LYS A 101 -3.13 13.28 23.80
N ARG A 102 -3.71 12.21 23.23
CA ARG A 102 -5.02 12.24 22.57
C ARG A 102 -6.10 11.42 23.28
N GLY A 103 -5.73 10.59 24.25
CA GLY A 103 -6.66 9.72 24.99
C GLY A 103 -7.15 8.51 24.20
N GLU A 104 -6.62 8.27 22.99
CA GLU A 104 -7.06 7.25 22.05
C GLU A 104 -6.02 6.13 21.89
N VAL A 105 -6.49 4.92 21.62
CA VAL A 105 -5.63 3.80 21.22
C VAL A 105 -5.31 3.96 19.73
N GLN A 106 -4.06 4.27 19.42
CA GLN A 106 -3.58 4.49 18.06
C GLN A 106 -2.79 3.27 17.60
N ARG A 107 -3.34 2.50 16.66
CA ARG A 107 -2.71 1.28 16.13
C ARG A 107 -1.50 1.57 15.20
N TYR A 108 -1.61 2.60 14.36
CA TYR A 108 -0.76 2.74 13.16
C TYR A 108 0.30 3.87 13.25
N ILE A 109 0.10 4.86 14.12
CA ILE A 109 0.92 6.08 14.18
C ILE A 109 2.40 5.83 14.56
N PRO A 110 2.78 4.89 15.46
CA PRO A 110 4.19 4.64 15.73
C PRO A 110 4.90 3.93 14.55
N TYR A 111 4.24 2.98 13.89
CA TYR A 111 4.79 2.24 12.74
C TYR A 111 5.09 3.17 11.57
N ILE A 112 4.17 4.08 11.26
CA ILE A 112 4.36 5.06 10.19
C ILE A 112 5.56 5.97 10.49
N LYS A 113 5.74 6.43 11.73
CA LYS A 113 6.84 7.36 12.07
C LYS A 113 8.22 6.73 12.00
N PHE A 114 8.38 5.49 12.48
CA PHE A 114 9.67 4.81 12.47
C PHE A 114 9.95 4.06 11.16
N GLY A 115 8.91 3.55 10.51
CA GLY A 115 9.02 2.85 9.24
C GLY A 115 9.19 3.78 8.04
N ALA A 116 8.59 4.98 8.03
CA ALA A 116 8.71 5.93 6.91
C ALA A 116 10.15 6.32 6.53
N PRO A 117 11.08 6.67 7.46
CA PRO A 117 12.45 7.01 7.07
C PRO A 117 13.19 5.80 6.50
N LEU A 118 12.96 4.60 7.05
CA LEU A 118 13.58 3.37 6.57
C LEU A 118 13.04 2.97 5.19
N PHE A 119 11.73 3.08 4.99
CA PHE A 119 11.06 2.91 3.70
C PHE A 119 11.63 3.86 2.64
N SER A 120 11.79 5.15 2.97
CA SER A 120 12.38 6.13 2.05
C SER A 120 13.84 5.81 1.69
N LEU A 121 14.61 5.25 2.63
CA LEU A 121 15.99 4.84 2.38
C LEU A 121 16.05 3.64 1.42
N CYS A 122 15.21 2.63 1.64
CA CYS A 122 15.13 1.47 0.76
C CYS A 122 14.64 1.84 -0.64
N PHE A 123 13.68 2.76 -0.74
CA PHE A 123 13.25 3.32 -2.02
C PHE A 123 14.41 3.98 -2.77
N ALA A 124 15.22 4.80 -2.09
CA ALA A 124 16.41 5.39 -2.72
C ALA A 124 17.38 4.28 -3.20
N LEU A 125 17.63 3.27 -2.38
CA LEU A 125 18.54 2.16 -2.68
C LEU A 125 18.14 1.37 -3.95
N VAL A 126 16.85 1.20 -4.20
CA VAL A 126 16.32 0.57 -5.44
C VAL A 126 16.82 1.31 -6.69
N PHE A 127 16.97 2.63 -6.66
CA PHE A 127 17.40 3.45 -7.79
C PHE A 127 18.92 3.70 -7.84
N PHE A 128 19.68 3.20 -6.87
CA PHE A 128 21.14 3.35 -6.80
C PHE A 128 21.91 2.03 -7.01
N PRO A 129 21.68 1.26 -8.08
CA PRO A 129 22.62 0.20 -8.44
C PRO A 129 23.96 0.80 -8.93
N PRO A 130 25.08 0.09 -8.77
CA PRO A 130 26.38 0.52 -9.28
C PRO A 130 26.34 0.83 -10.78
N ILE A 131 26.73 2.06 -11.15
CA ILE A 131 26.68 2.56 -12.53
C ILE A 131 27.56 1.73 -13.47
N SER A 132 28.64 1.13 -12.94
CA SER A 132 29.57 0.26 -13.68
C SER A 132 28.91 -0.99 -14.27
N TRP A 133 27.73 -1.39 -13.79
CA TRP A 133 27.01 -2.58 -14.25
C TRP A 133 26.03 -2.27 -15.40
N ARG A 134 25.81 -1.01 -15.73
CA ARG A 134 24.83 -0.59 -16.73
C ARG A 134 25.17 -1.09 -18.12
N GLY A 135 24.17 -1.60 -18.85
CA GLY A 135 24.26 -1.91 -20.27
C GLY A 135 25.11 -3.15 -20.58
N GLN A 136 25.57 -3.86 -19.55
CA GLN A 136 26.38 -5.06 -19.67
C GLN A 136 25.49 -6.30 -19.82
N THR A 137 24.80 -6.40 -20.96
CA THR A 137 23.88 -7.51 -21.28
C THR A 137 24.60 -8.83 -21.56
N SER A 138 25.82 -8.77 -22.09
CA SER A 138 26.61 -9.96 -22.46
C SER A 138 27.32 -10.64 -21.29
N ASN A 139 27.50 -9.94 -20.16
CA ASN A 139 28.24 -10.45 -19.01
C ASN A 139 27.29 -11.13 -18.02
N PHE A 140 27.30 -12.47 -17.99
CA PHE A 140 26.41 -13.26 -17.12
C PHE A 140 26.57 -12.93 -15.62
N THR A 141 27.79 -12.74 -15.14
CA THR A 141 28.07 -12.40 -13.73
C THR A 141 27.41 -11.09 -13.32
N ILE A 142 27.51 -10.05 -14.16
CA ILE A 142 26.91 -8.74 -13.88
C ILE A 142 25.38 -8.83 -13.91
N GLN A 143 24.81 -9.61 -14.82
CA GLN A 143 23.36 -9.85 -14.86
C GLN A 143 22.86 -10.49 -13.55
N ILE A 144 23.60 -11.44 -12.97
CA ILE A 144 23.25 -12.03 -11.66
C ILE A 144 23.34 -10.98 -10.55
N TRP A 145 24.40 -10.17 -10.50
CA TRP A 145 24.53 -9.13 -9.48
C TRP A 145 23.43 -8.08 -9.57
N LEU A 146 23.05 -7.66 -10.79
CA LEU A 146 21.92 -6.77 -11.03
C LEU A 146 20.59 -7.40 -10.61
N PHE A 147 20.39 -8.68 -10.91
CA PHE A 147 19.21 -9.42 -10.48
C PHE A 147 19.12 -9.51 -8.96
N ILE A 148 20.20 -9.83 -8.27
CA ILE A 148 20.24 -9.90 -6.79
C ILE A 148 19.95 -8.52 -6.20
N TRP A 149 20.57 -7.46 -6.73
CA TRP A 149 20.33 -6.10 -6.28
C TRP A 149 18.86 -5.71 -6.47
N TYR A 150 18.30 -5.95 -7.64
CA TYR A 150 16.89 -5.72 -7.96
C TYR A 150 15.97 -6.49 -7.00
N LEU A 151 16.21 -7.79 -6.83
CA LEU A 151 15.40 -8.65 -5.99
C LEU A 151 15.44 -8.20 -4.51
N VAL A 152 16.63 -8.04 -3.94
CA VAL A 152 16.78 -7.67 -2.52
C VAL A 152 16.20 -6.29 -2.25
N SER A 153 16.49 -5.32 -3.12
CA SER A 153 15.99 -3.95 -2.93
C SER A 153 14.46 -3.88 -3.10
N GLN A 154 13.89 -4.64 -4.05
CA GLN A 154 12.43 -4.72 -4.22
C GLN A 154 11.73 -5.43 -3.06
N LEU A 155 12.27 -6.56 -2.58
CA LEU A 155 11.73 -7.26 -1.41
C LEU A 155 11.82 -6.39 -0.14
N ALA A 156 12.92 -5.65 0.04
CA ALA A 156 13.06 -4.72 1.15
C ALA A 156 12.05 -3.57 1.06
N TYR A 157 11.85 -3.01 -0.15
CA TYR A 157 10.87 -1.96 -0.41
C TYR A 157 9.44 -2.43 -0.09
N ASP A 158 9.06 -3.61 -0.56
CA ASP A 158 7.75 -4.22 -0.31
C ASP A 158 7.51 -4.52 1.18
N THR A 159 8.47 -5.18 1.84
CA THR A 159 8.37 -5.53 3.27
C THR A 159 8.17 -4.28 4.15
N LEU A 160 8.91 -3.21 3.84
CA LEU A 160 8.79 -1.96 4.59
C LEU A 160 7.51 -1.21 4.24
N PHE A 161 7.04 -1.29 2.99
CA PHE A 161 5.76 -0.76 2.58
C PHE A 161 4.61 -1.43 3.37
N THR A 162 4.58 -2.76 3.41
CA THR A 162 3.59 -3.53 4.17
C THR A 162 3.70 -3.23 5.67
N PHE A 163 4.90 -3.10 6.23
CA PHE A 163 5.09 -2.73 7.63
C PHE A 163 4.59 -1.31 7.99
N VAL A 164 4.65 -0.36 7.05
CA VAL A 164 4.24 1.04 7.29
C VAL A 164 2.74 1.23 7.12
N LEU A 165 2.11 0.52 6.18
CA LEU A 165 0.73 0.76 5.76
C LEU A 165 -0.30 -0.24 6.28
N CYS A 166 0.11 -1.48 6.55
CA CYS A 166 -0.74 -2.43 7.28
C CYS A 166 -0.75 -2.11 8.77
#